data_AF-A0A1D8TMI2-F1
#
_entry.id   AF-A0A1D8TMI2-F1
#
_cell.length_a   1.000
_cell.length_b   1.000
_cell.length_c   1.000
_cell.angle_alpha   90.00
_cell.angle_beta   90.00
_cell.angle_gamma   90.00
#
_symmetry.space_group_name_H-M   'P 1'
#
loop_
_entity.id
_entity.type
_entity.pdbx_description
1 polymer ?
#
loop_
_entity_poly.entity_id
_entity_poly.type
_entity_poly.pdbx_seq_one_letter_code
_entity_poly.pdbx_strand_id
1 'polypeptide(L)'
;MAPGQRIGYIALPSTMPNPQEIRRVIGILQQSAFGWCYPSVLMQYALGDLEQLNLNIEHLQKKRDWMVKALRDIGYKLRTPDATFFLLVRSPWQDDCAFAELLASHGVFVLPGTPRN
;
A
#
# COMPACT_ATOMS: atom_id res chain seq x y z
N MET A 1 -0.81 11.57 0.49
CA MET A 1 -0.42 11.36 1.90
C MET A 1 1.08 11.17 1.96
N ALA A 2 1.74 11.76 2.95
CA ALA A 2 3.19 11.66 3.13
C ALA A 2 3.51 10.39 3.96
N PRO A 3 3.86 9.24 3.35
CA PRO A 3 4.06 7.98 4.08
C PRO A 3 5.16 8.05 5.16
N GLY A 4 6.05 9.04 5.05
CA GLY A 4 7.09 9.34 6.04
C GLY A 4 6.59 10.00 7.32
N GLN A 5 5.37 10.54 7.38
CA GLN A 5 4.87 11.29 8.54
C GLN A 5 4.29 10.41 9.67
N ARG A 6 4.28 9.09 9.47
CA ARG A 6 4.00 8.08 10.51
C ARG A 6 2.70 8.32 11.30
N ILE A 7 1.62 8.66 10.61
CA ILE A 7 0.27 8.82 11.18
C ILE A 7 -0.65 7.73 10.62
N GLY A 8 -1.49 7.16 11.49
CA GLY A 8 -2.46 6.11 11.18
C GLY A 8 -3.34 5.83 12.40
N TYR A 9 -4.32 4.96 12.25
CA TYR A 9 -5.27 4.63 13.32
C TYR A 9 -5.64 3.15 13.33
N ILE A 10 -6.14 2.68 14.47
CA ILE A 10 -6.80 1.39 14.62
C ILE A 10 -8.27 1.70 14.93
N ALA A 11 -9.18 1.28 14.04
CA ALA A 11 -10.61 1.42 14.26
C ALA A 11 -11.15 0.20 15.00
N LEU A 12 -11.86 0.43 16.10
CA LEU A 12 -12.55 -0.60 16.88
C LEU A 12 -14.05 -0.49 16.63
N PRO A 13 -14.65 -1.35 15.78
CA PRO A 13 -16.09 -1.28 15.50
C PRO A 13 -16.90 -1.61 16.76
N SER A 14 -18.02 -0.92 16.98
CA SER A 14 -18.86 -1.10 18.17
C SER A 14 -19.51 -2.49 18.26
N THR A 15 -19.58 -3.21 17.14
CA THR A 15 -20.16 -4.55 17.04
C THR A 15 -19.19 -5.67 17.42
N MET A 16 -17.90 -5.37 17.63
CA MET A 16 -16.95 -6.39 18.05
C MET A 16 -17.14 -6.76 19.53
N PRO A 17 -16.80 -7.99 19.94
CA PRO A 17 -16.76 -8.33 21.36
C PRO A 17 -15.66 -7.55 22.10
N ASN A 18 -15.95 -7.14 23.33
CA ASN A 18 -15.01 -6.54 24.29
C ASN A 18 -14.18 -5.34 23.78
N PRO A 19 -14.77 -4.33 23.10
CA PRO A 19 -14.01 -3.23 22.49
C PRO A 19 -13.23 -2.39 23.51
N GLN A 20 -13.75 -2.25 24.74
CA GLN A 20 -13.08 -1.50 25.80
C GLN A 20 -11.83 -2.20 26.32
N GLU A 21 -11.89 -3.52 26.45
CA GLU A 21 -10.73 -4.32 26.87
C GLU A 21 -9.63 -4.25 25.82
N ILE A 22 -9.98 -4.41 24.54
CA ILE A 22 -9.05 -4.29 23.41
C ILE A 22 -8.42 -2.91 23.37
N ARG A 23 -9.23 -1.84 23.54
CA ARG A 23 -8.71 -0.46 23.63
C ARG A 23 -7.68 -0.30 24.74
N ARG A 24 -7.95 -0.87 25.93
CA ARG A 24 -7.02 -0.85 27.07
C ARG A 24 -5.71 -1.57 26.73
N VAL A 25 -5.79 -2.76 26.13
CA VAL A 25 -4.62 -3.54 25.73
C VAL A 25 -3.78 -2.78 24.70
N ILE A 26 -4.40 -2.20 23.66
CA ILE A 26 -3.69 -1.37 22.67
C ILE A 26 -2.96 -0.22 23.37
N GLY A 27 -3.62 0.47 24.29
CA GLY A 27 -3.00 1.57 25.06
C GLY A 27 -1.79 1.14 25.88
N ILE A 28 -1.83 -0.04 26.51
CA ILE A 28 -0.69 -0.59 27.25
C ILE A 28 0.46 -0.95 26.29
N LEU A 29 0.16 -1.57 25.15
CA LEU A 29 1.17 -1.98 24.18
C LEU A 29 1.90 -0.77 23.58
N GLN A 30 1.16 0.29 23.24
CA GLN A 30 1.73 1.56 22.77
C GLN A 30 2.67 2.18 23.82
N GLN A 31 2.30 2.09 25.10
CA GLN A 31 3.01 2.63 26.26
C GLN A 31 4.11 1.74 26.84
N SER A 32 4.35 0.53 26.34
CA SER A 32 5.31 -0.36 27.00
C SER A 32 6.05 -1.21 25.98
N ALA A 33 5.37 -2.25 25.50
CA ALA A 33 5.94 -3.28 24.64
C ALA A 33 6.50 -2.73 23.31
N PHE A 34 5.92 -1.65 22.77
CA PHE A 34 6.33 -1.07 21.49
C PHE A 34 7.06 0.27 21.60
N GLY A 35 7.54 0.65 22.79
CA GLY A 35 8.46 1.78 22.91
C GLY A 35 7.85 3.15 22.56
N TRP A 36 6.65 3.45 23.07
CA TRP A 36 6.02 4.77 23.02
C TRP A 36 5.62 5.12 21.59
N CYS A 37 4.92 4.17 20.96
CA CYS A 37 4.48 4.22 19.57
C CYS A 37 3.25 5.15 19.42
N TYR A 38 3.47 6.44 19.69
CA TYR A 38 2.50 7.50 19.46
C TYR A 38 2.86 8.25 18.17
N PRO A 39 1.87 8.60 17.33
CA PRO A 39 2.10 9.55 16.26
C PRO A 39 2.54 10.90 16.82
N SER A 40 3.34 11.65 16.07
CA SER A 40 3.73 13.02 16.43
C SER A 40 2.50 13.86 16.78
N VAL A 41 2.57 14.62 17.88
CA VAL A 41 1.49 15.52 18.32
C VAL A 41 1.10 16.49 17.21
N LEU A 42 2.08 17.03 16.48
CA LEU A 42 1.84 17.90 15.33
C LEU A 42 0.97 17.21 14.26
N MET A 43 1.22 15.93 13.98
CA MET A 43 0.46 15.16 13.00
C MET A 43 -0.94 14.80 13.48
N GLN A 44 -1.14 14.66 14.79
CA GLN A 44 -2.48 14.47 15.36
C GLN A 44 -3.33 15.73 15.18
N TYR A 45 -2.76 16.92 15.41
CA TYR A 45 -3.46 18.19 15.16
C TYR A 45 -3.69 18.45 13.67
N ALA A 46 -2.73 18.11 12.81
CA ALA A 46 -2.84 18.30 11.36
C ALA A 46 -3.82 17.34 10.68
N LEU A 47 -4.36 16.33 11.38
CA LEU A 47 -5.17 15.28 10.75
C LEU A 47 -6.39 15.84 10.00
N GLY A 48 -7.11 16.80 10.60
CA GLY A 48 -8.29 17.42 9.97
C GLY A 48 -7.95 18.18 8.68
N ASP A 49 -6.78 18.81 8.61
CA ASP A 49 -6.30 19.48 7.40
C ASP A 49 -5.84 18.46 6.34
N LEU A 50 -5.20 17.37 6.78
CA LEU A 50 -4.72 16.31 5.89
C LEU A 50 -5.86 15.52 5.26
N GLU A 51 -6.99 15.36 5.94
CA GLU A 51 -8.20 14.71 5.40
C GLU A 51 -8.79 15.49 4.22
N GLN A 52 -8.58 16.80 4.17
CA GLN A 52 -9.04 17.64 3.05
C GLN A 52 -8.14 17.55 1.81
N LEU A 53 -6.97 16.90 1.92
CA LEU A 53 -6.09 16.68 0.79
C LEU A 53 -6.72 15.71 -0.21
N ASN A 54 -7.32 16.27 -1.25
CA ASN A 54 -7.84 15.50 -2.35
C ASN A 54 -6.69 14.95 -3.20
N LEU A 55 -6.58 13.63 -3.25
CA LEU A 55 -5.79 12.95 -4.27
C LEU A 55 -6.56 13.00 -5.59
N ASN A 56 -5.88 13.32 -6.69
CA ASN A 56 -6.49 13.26 -8.02
C ASN A 56 -6.66 11.78 -8.44
N ILE A 57 -7.76 11.16 -8.00
CA ILE A 57 -8.07 9.76 -8.26
C ILE A 57 -8.25 9.51 -9.75
N GLU A 58 -8.88 10.44 -10.49
CA GLU A 58 -9.05 10.32 -11.94
C GLU A 58 -7.71 10.23 -12.68
N HIS A 59 -6.72 11.02 -12.27
CA HIS A 59 -5.37 10.95 -12.86
C HIS A 59 -4.73 9.57 -12.61
N LEU A 60 -4.83 9.05 -11.39
CA LEU A 60 -4.32 7.72 -11.05
C LEU A 60 -5.04 6.62 -11.84
N GLN A 61 -6.36 6.76 -12.00
CA GLN A 61 -7.17 5.84 -12.79
C GLN A 61 -6.79 5.86 -14.27
N LYS A 62 -6.63 7.04 -14.87
CA LYS A 62 -6.17 7.16 -16.27
C LYS A 62 -4.81 6.51 -16.47
N LYS A 63 -3.87 6.68 -15.53
CA LYS A 63 -2.55 6.03 -15.57
C LYS A 63 -2.67 4.50 -15.45
N ARG A 64 -3.51 4.00 -14.55
CA ARG A 64 -3.81 2.56 -14.42
C ARG A 64 -4.35 2.01 -15.74
N ASP A 65 -5.36 2.64 -16.30
CA ASP A 65 -6.06 2.17 -17.50
C ASP A 65 -5.11 2.16 -18.71
N TRP A 66 -4.28 3.18 -18.85
CA TRP A 66 -3.23 3.23 -19.88
C TRP A 66 -2.22 2.08 -19.73
N MET A 67 -1.66 1.87 -18.53
CA MET A 67 -0.71 0.78 -18.28
C MET A 67 -1.32 -0.60 -18.52
N VAL A 68 -2.55 -0.82 -18.04
CA VAL A 68 -3.27 -2.10 -18.22
C VAL A 68 -3.51 -2.38 -19.70
N LYS A 69 -3.95 -1.38 -20.46
CA LYS A 69 -4.14 -1.52 -21.91
C LYS A 69 -2.81 -1.85 -22.60
N ALA A 70 -1.77 -1.07 -22.35
CA ALA A 70 -0.46 -1.27 -22.99
C ALA A 70 0.12 -2.67 -22.70
N LEU A 71 0.06 -3.14 -21.46
CA LEU A 71 0.53 -4.47 -21.09
C LEU A 71 -0.27 -5.59 -21.76
N ARG A 72 -1.59 -5.44 -21.87
CA ARG A 72 -2.44 -6.40 -22.60
C ARG A 72 -2.14 -6.41 -24.09
N ASP A 73 -1.95 -5.25 -24.70
CA ASP A 73 -1.62 -5.12 -26.12
C ASP A 73 -0.26 -5.79 -26.45
N ILE A 74 0.69 -5.80 -25.51
CA ILE A 74 1.97 -6.54 -25.61
C ILE A 74 1.78 -8.06 -25.43
N GLY A 75 0.69 -8.50 -24.81
CA GLY A 75 0.37 -9.91 -24.58
C GLY A 75 0.53 -10.37 -23.12
N TYR A 76 0.80 -9.48 -22.17
CA TYR A 76 0.84 -9.83 -20.75
C TYR A 76 -0.56 -10.16 -20.22
N LYS A 77 -0.60 -11.08 -19.25
CA LYS A 77 -1.82 -11.47 -18.54
C LYS A 77 -1.87 -10.79 -17.18
N LEU A 78 -2.87 -9.93 -16.98
CA LEU A 78 -3.12 -9.22 -15.73
C LEU A 78 -4.59 -8.87 -15.55
N ARG A 79 -5.03 -8.80 -14.29
CA ARG A 79 -6.34 -8.24 -13.93
C ARG A 79 -6.22 -6.72 -13.79
N THR A 80 -7.32 -6.02 -14.08
CA THR A 80 -7.42 -4.59 -13.76
C THR A 80 -7.64 -4.48 -12.25
N PRO A 81 -6.79 -3.77 -11.49
CA PRO A 81 -7.00 -3.64 -10.05
C PRO A 81 -8.09 -2.61 -9.74
N ASP A 82 -8.92 -2.95 -8.76
CA ASP A 82 -10.02 -2.09 -8.28
C ASP A 82 -9.51 -1.00 -7.33
N ALA A 83 -8.33 -1.18 -6.74
CA ALA A 83 -7.71 -0.25 -5.80
C ALA A 83 -6.17 -0.30 -5.87
N THR A 84 -5.52 0.57 -5.10
CA THR A 84 -4.05 0.74 -5.04
C THR A 84 -3.44 1.25 -6.36
N PHE A 85 -2.11 1.38 -6.38
CA PHE A 85 -1.34 1.89 -7.53
C PHE A 85 -0.33 0.87 -8.08
N PHE A 86 -0.47 -0.41 -7.71
CA PHE A 86 0.37 -1.50 -8.20
C PHE A 86 -0.39 -2.38 -9.19
N LEU A 87 0.31 -2.88 -10.21
CA LEU A 87 -0.22 -3.87 -11.14
C LEU A 87 0.46 -5.21 -10.88
N LEU A 88 -0.32 -6.23 -10.55
CA LEU A 88 0.19 -7.59 -10.45
C LEU A 88 0.08 -8.26 -11.83
N VAL A 89 1.23 -8.47 -12.46
CA VAL A 89 1.34 -8.99 -13.82
C VAL A 89 1.89 -10.42 -13.77
N ARG A 90 1.26 -11.34 -14.49
CA ARG A 90 1.80 -12.71 -14.61
C ARG A 90 3.09 -12.68 -15.43
N SER A 91 4.18 -13.15 -14.85
CA SER A 91 5.44 -13.33 -15.56
C SER A 91 5.25 -14.29 -16.76
N PRO A 92 5.84 -13.99 -17.93
CA PRO A 92 5.88 -14.92 -19.06
C PRO A 92 6.86 -16.07 -18.80
N TRP A 93 7.77 -15.93 -17.85
CA TRP A 93 8.77 -16.93 -17.49
C TRP A 93 8.40 -17.59 -16.16
N GLN A 94 8.78 -18.87 -16.02
CA GLN A 94 8.57 -19.62 -14.77
C GLN A 94 9.40 -19.03 -13.62
N ASP A 95 10.61 -18.55 -13.92
CA ASP A 95 11.47 -17.80 -13.00
C ASP A 95 11.29 -16.30 -13.26
N ASP A 96 10.48 -15.66 -12.42
CA ASP A 96 10.18 -14.24 -12.51
C ASP A 96 11.32 -13.35 -11.97
N CYS A 97 12.21 -13.89 -11.13
CA CYS A 97 13.42 -13.22 -10.69
C CYS A 97 14.39 -13.03 -11.87
N ALA A 98 14.67 -14.10 -12.62
CA ALA A 98 15.52 -14.02 -13.82
C ALA A 98 14.91 -13.09 -14.88
N PHE A 99 13.58 -13.10 -15.03
CA PHE A 99 12.90 -12.17 -15.93
C PHE A 99 13.00 -10.70 -15.47
N ALA A 100 12.89 -10.44 -14.16
CA ALA A 100 13.07 -9.10 -13.60
C ALA A 100 14.51 -8.59 -13.79
N GLU A 101 15.52 -9.46 -13.68
CA GLU A 101 16.92 -9.12 -13.96
C GLU A 101 17.15 -8.80 -15.43
N LEU A 102 16.54 -9.56 -16.36
CA LEU A 102 16.56 -9.26 -17.78
C LEU A 102 15.91 -7.88 -18.06
N LEU A 103 14.76 -7.58 -17.45
CA LEU A 103 14.12 -6.27 -17.61
C LEU A 103 15.01 -5.15 -17.06
N ALA A 104 15.66 -5.37 -15.93
CA ALA A 104 16.57 -4.40 -15.32
C ALA A 104 17.78 -4.11 -16.22
N SER A 105 18.31 -5.09 -16.96
CA SER A 105 19.37 -4.87 -17.94
C SER A 105 18.94 -3.99 -19.13
N HIS A 106 17.63 -3.87 -19.36
CA HIS A 106 17.01 -2.95 -20.32
C HIS A 106 16.48 -1.65 -19.67
N GLY A 107 16.80 -1.39 -18.40
CA GLY A 107 16.37 -0.20 -17.67
C GLY A 107 14.91 -0.23 -17.20
N VAL A 108 14.28 -1.41 -17.19
CA VAL A 108 12.90 -1.61 -16.71
C VAL A 108 12.94 -2.30 -15.35
N PHE A 109 12.59 -1.56 -14.29
CA PHE A 109 12.66 -2.06 -12.91
C PHE A 109 11.28 -2.51 -12.42
N VAL A 110 11.17 -3.77 -12.03
CA VAL A 110 9.95 -4.39 -11.51
C VAL A 110 10.26 -5.23 -10.27
N LEU A 111 9.23 -5.52 -9.48
CA LEU A 111 9.34 -6.45 -8.35
C LEU A 111 8.89 -7.84 -8.80
N PRO A 112 9.70 -8.90 -8.60
CA PRO A 112 9.23 -10.27 -8.79
C PRO A 112 8.14 -10.60 -7.76
N GLY A 113 7.19 -11.43 -8.16
CA GLY A 113 6.09 -11.88 -7.32
C GLY A 113 6.43 -13.10 -6.46
N THR A 114 7.47 -13.85 -6.81
CA THR A 114 7.99 -14.93 -5.99
C THR A 114 8.60 -14.37 -4.69
N PRO A 115 8.15 -14.83 -3.51
CA PRO A 115 8.79 -14.46 -2.25
C PRO A 115 10.25 -14.88 -2.27
N ARG A 116 11.16 -13.96 -1.93
CA ARG A 116 12.56 -14.33 -1.71
C ARG A 116 12.68 -14.95 -0.32
N ASN A 117 13.14 -16.20 -0.27
CA ASN A 117 13.60 -16.86 0.96
C ASN A 117 15.05 -16.48 1.24
#